data_AF-A0A7C3TRU2-F1
#
_entry.id   AF-A0A7C3TRU2-F1
#
_cell.length_a   1.000
_cell.length_b   1.000
_cell.length_c   1.000
_cell.angle_alpha   90.00
_cell.angle_beta   90.00
_cell.angle_gamma   90.00
#
_symmetry.space_group_name_H-M   'P 1'
#
loop_
_entity.id
_entity.type
_entity.pdbx_description
1 polymer ?
#
loop_
_entity_poly.entity_id
_entity_poly.type
_entity_poly.pdbx_seq_one_letter_code
_entity_poly.pdbx_strand_id
1 'polypeptide(L)'
;MEKILCPVCQVAFILKEEKEEGKTVVCPVCGAVLTLHQEGDAWVLHRPLHLSPEEEIRQRIENFARLRGYHFNEMKEPLVEGLLKKHERYGDFYCPCKIDNIPENVCPCLETRSGSVERDGRCHCGLFWK
;
A
#
# COMPACT_ATOMS: atom_id res chain seq x y z
N MET A 1 10.49 9.59 -19.94
CA MET A 1 9.74 9.59 -18.66
C MET A 1 10.48 8.70 -17.68
N GLU A 2 10.97 9.28 -16.59
CA GLU A 2 11.71 8.56 -15.56
C GLU A 2 10.75 7.73 -14.71
N LYS A 3 11.10 6.46 -14.48
CA LYS A 3 10.32 5.55 -13.62
C LYS A 3 10.87 5.63 -12.20
N ILE A 4 9.98 5.71 -11.22
CA ILE A 4 10.33 5.72 -9.80
C ILE A 4 9.80 4.44 -9.13
N LEU A 5 10.61 3.88 -8.23
CA LEU A 5 10.27 2.64 -7.51
C LEU A 5 9.48 2.95 -6.25
N CYS A 6 8.36 2.25 -6.04
CA CYS A 6 7.67 2.30 -4.75
C CYS A 6 8.39 1.43 -3.72
N PRO A 7 8.82 1.96 -2.55
CA PRO A 7 9.50 1.17 -1.52
C PRO A 7 8.59 0.14 -0.84
N VAL A 8 7.27 0.30 -0.94
CA VAL A 8 6.29 -0.60 -0.31
C VAL A 8 5.97 -1.79 -1.21
N CYS A 9 5.57 -1.54 -2.46
CA CYS A 9 5.10 -2.60 -3.35
C CYS A 9 6.13 -3.07 -4.38
N GLN A 10 7.29 -2.42 -4.43
CA GLN A 10 8.42 -2.73 -5.32
C GLN A 10 8.05 -2.68 -6.82
N VAL A 11 7.01 -1.93 -7.18
CA VAL A 11 6.62 -1.68 -8.57
C VAL A 11 7.05 -0.29 -8.98
N ALA A 12 7.69 -0.21 -10.15
CA ALA A 12 8.08 1.05 -10.77
C ALA A 12 6.91 1.69 -11.52
N PHE A 13 6.69 2.98 -11.34
CA PHE A 13 5.64 3.75 -12.03
C PHE A 13 6.15 5.12 -12.47
N ILE A 14 5.38 5.82 -13.30
CA ILE A 14 5.75 7.15 -13.79
C ILE A 14 4.97 8.21 -13.02
N LEU A 15 5.69 9.17 -12.43
CA LEU A 15 5.10 10.39 -11.89
C LEU A 15 4.76 11.34 -13.04
N LYS A 16 3.48 11.71 -13.14
CA LYS A 16 3.00 12.69 -14.13
C LYS A 16 3.11 14.13 -13.62
N GLU A 17 3.23 14.30 -12.31
CA GLU A 17 3.26 15.60 -11.66
C GLU A 17 4.68 16.13 -11.54
N GLU A 18 4.79 17.44 -11.28
CA GLU A 18 6.07 18.08 -10.96
C GLU A 18 6.70 17.47 -9.71
N LYS A 19 8.02 17.30 -9.78
CA LYS A 19 8.83 16.69 -8.73
C LYS A 19 9.38 17.79 -7.84
N GLU A 20 9.03 17.73 -6.55
CA GLU A 20 9.43 18.70 -5.54
C GLU A 20 9.88 17.94 -4.29
N GLU A 21 10.90 18.47 -3.60
CA GLU A 21 11.40 17.92 -2.34
C GLU A 21 10.29 17.91 -1.27
N GLY A 22 10.10 16.80 -0.58
CA GLY A 22 9.09 16.65 0.45
C GLY A 22 7.66 16.47 -0.08
N LYS A 23 7.47 16.44 -1.40
CA LYS A 23 6.14 16.29 -1.98
C LYS A 23 5.53 14.92 -1.66
N THR A 24 4.26 14.94 -1.28
CA THR A 24 3.50 13.72 -1.02
C THR A 24 2.98 13.11 -2.32
N VAL A 25 3.19 11.81 -2.49
CA VAL A 25 2.80 11.02 -3.66
C VAL A 25 2.02 9.80 -3.20
N VAL A 26 0.89 9.52 -3.85
CA VAL A 26 0.16 8.26 -3.66
C VAL A 26 0.58 7.26 -4.73
N CYS A 27 1.09 6.10 -4.34
CA CYS A 27 1.45 5.04 -5.27
C CYS A 27 0.19 4.51 -5.99
N PRO A 28 0.10 4.57 -7.32
CA PRO A 28 -1.09 4.14 -8.06
C PRO A 28 -1.29 2.62 -8.04
N VAL A 29 -0.29 1.87 -7.60
CA VAL A 29 -0.31 0.40 -7.59
C VAL A 29 -0.83 -0.15 -6.27
N CYS A 30 -0.37 0.39 -5.13
CA CYS A 30 -0.70 -0.12 -3.80
C CYS A 30 -1.39 0.88 -2.88
N GLY A 31 -1.56 2.14 -3.29
CA GLY A 31 -2.19 3.19 -2.47
C GLY A 31 -1.31 3.79 -1.38
N ALA A 32 -0.05 3.36 -1.23
CA ALA A 32 0.86 3.89 -0.22
C ALA A 32 1.08 5.40 -0.41
N VAL A 33 0.97 6.15 0.69
CA VAL A 33 1.39 7.56 0.75
C VAL A 33 2.89 7.58 0.98
N LEU A 34 3.60 8.32 0.14
CA LEU A 34 5.06 8.35 0.06
C LEU A 34 5.54 9.79 -0.03
N THR A 35 6.75 10.03 0.45
CA THR A 35 7.39 11.34 0.33
C THR A 35 8.49 11.25 -0.72
N LEU A 36 8.49 12.22 -1.63
CA LEU A 36 9.48 12.36 -2.67
C LEU A 36 10.71 13.11 -2.12
N HIS A 37 11.89 12.53 -2.32
CA HIS A 37 13.17 13.10 -1.89
C HIS A 37 14.17 13.10 -3.04
N GLN A 38 14.96 14.15 -3.14
CA GLN A 38 16.05 14.30 -4.10
C GLN A 38 17.35 13.80 -3.45
N GLU A 39 17.86 12.67 -3.93
CA GLU A 39 19.14 12.09 -3.51
C GLU A 39 20.15 12.24 -4.66
N GLY A 40 20.94 13.30 -4.59
CA GLY A 40 21.84 13.68 -5.69
C GLY A 40 21.06 14.06 -6.95
N ASP A 41 21.31 13.32 -8.03
CA ASP A 41 20.64 13.54 -9.33
C ASP A 41 19.36 12.68 -9.50
N ALA A 42 19.01 11.84 -8.51
CA ALA A 42 17.89 10.91 -8.59
C ALA A 42 16.76 11.28 -7.62
N TRP A 43 15.54 10.95 -8.03
CA TRP A 43 14.35 11.09 -7.18
C TRP A 43 13.98 9.74 -6.57
N VAL A 44 13.86 9.69 -5.25
CA VAL A 44 13.56 8.49 -4.47
C VAL A 44 12.28 8.70 -3.67
N LEU A 45 11.49 7.63 -3.51
CA LEU A 45 10.28 7.65 -2.68
C LEU A 45 10.58 6.96 -1.35
N HIS A 46 10.29 7.65 -0.25
CA HIS A 46 10.38 7.10 1.10
C HIS A 46 9.00 6.94 1.74
N ARG A 47 8.89 6.01 2.69
CA ARG A 47 7.73 5.98 3.60
C ARG A 47 7.78 7.24 4.49
N PRO A 48 6.65 7.90 4.75
CA PRO A 48 6.62 9.11 5.57
C PRO A 48 7.00 8.78 7.02
N LEU A 49 8.03 9.46 7.54
CA LEU A 49 8.53 9.24 8.91
C LEU A 49 7.60 9.77 10.01
N HIS A 50 6.62 10.62 9.66
CA HIS A 50 5.75 11.29 10.62
C HIS A 50 4.41 10.59 10.85
N LEU A 51 4.09 9.54 10.08
CA LEU A 51 2.85 8.79 10.26
C LEU A 51 3.05 7.66 11.27
N SER A 52 2.08 7.50 12.17
CA SER A 52 1.98 6.26 12.94
C SER A 52 1.68 5.07 12.02
N PRO A 53 2.01 3.83 12.43
CA PRO A 53 1.67 2.64 11.64
C PRO A 53 0.18 2.51 11.33
N GLU A 54 -0.69 2.93 12.26
CA GLU A 54 -2.13 2.93 12.05
C GLU A 54 -2.58 3.92 10.97
N GLU A 55 -2.08 5.15 11.01
CA GLU A 55 -2.35 6.14 9.97
C GLU A 55 -1.84 5.68 8.61
N GLU A 56 -0.64 5.09 8.56
CA GLU A 56 -0.05 4.58 7.31
C GLU A 56 -0.92 3.48 6.68
N ILE A 57 -1.31 2.45 7.45
CA ILE A 57 -2.13 1.37 6.88
C ILE A 57 -3.51 1.86 6.49
N ARG A 58 -4.16 2.70 7.31
CA ARG A 58 -5.50 3.23 7.00
C ARG A 58 -5.46 4.06 5.72
N GLN A 59 -4.55 5.01 5.59
CA GLN A 59 -4.42 5.81 4.37
C GLN A 59 -4.14 4.95 3.14
N ARG A 60 -3.27 3.96 3.27
CA ARG A 60 -2.92 3.06 2.16
C ARG A 60 -4.12 2.23 1.69
N ILE A 61 -4.87 1.60 2.60
CA ILE A 61 -6.02 0.78 2.21
C ILE A 61 -7.14 1.65 1.64
N GLU A 62 -7.39 2.84 2.21
CA GLU A 62 -8.38 3.81 1.70
C GLU A 62 -8.04 4.28 0.30
N ASN A 63 -6.78 4.67 0.06
CA ASN A 63 -6.31 5.07 -1.26
C ASN A 63 -6.41 3.94 -2.27
N PHE A 64 -6.01 2.73 -1.90
CA PHE A 64 -6.12 1.58 -2.79
C PHE A 64 -7.58 1.27 -3.14
N ALA A 65 -8.48 1.28 -2.15
CA ALA A 65 -9.91 1.07 -2.37
C ALA A 65 -10.48 2.13 -3.31
N ARG A 66 -10.21 3.42 -3.04
CA ARG A 66 -10.64 4.54 -3.90
C ARG A 66 -10.11 4.43 -5.33
N LEU A 67 -8.83 4.11 -5.51
CA LEU A 67 -8.20 3.96 -6.83
C LEU A 67 -8.81 2.83 -7.66
N ARG A 68 -9.35 1.80 -7.00
CA ARG A 68 -9.93 0.62 -7.62
C ARG A 68 -11.46 0.62 -7.66
N GLY A 69 -12.10 1.58 -6.99
CA GLY A 69 -13.55 1.59 -6.83
C GLY A 69 -14.06 0.49 -5.89
N TYR A 70 -13.24 0.04 -4.95
CA TYR A 70 -13.62 -0.95 -3.94
C TYR A 70 -14.21 -0.29 -2.70
N HIS A 71 -14.95 -1.08 -1.93
CA HIS A 71 -15.47 -0.72 -0.62
C HIS A 71 -15.02 -1.71 0.45
N PHE A 72 -15.28 -1.37 1.72
CA PHE A 72 -15.01 -2.20 2.88
C PHE A 72 -16.32 -2.70 3.49
N ASN A 73 -16.26 -3.83 4.21
CA ASN A 73 -17.37 -4.33 5.00
C ASN A 73 -17.05 -4.27 6.51
N GLU A 74 -17.87 -4.93 7.35
CA GLU A 74 -17.71 -5.03 8.80
C GLU A 74 -16.38 -5.65 9.25
N MET A 75 -15.68 -6.37 8.37
CA MET A 75 -14.38 -6.99 8.68
C MET A 75 -13.20 -6.02 8.62
N LYS A 76 -13.42 -4.75 8.21
CA LYS A 76 -12.36 -3.75 8.08
C LYS A 76 -11.51 -3.62 9.34
N GLU A 77 -12.13 -3.33 10.47
CA GLU A 77 -11.41 -3.04 11.72
C GLU A 77 -10.66 -4.25 12.28
N PRO A 78 -11.25 -5.47 12.36
CA PRO A 78 -10.50 -6.67 12.73
C PRO A 78 -9.30 -6.96 11.81
N LEU A 79 -9.42 -6.71 10.51
CA LEU A 79 -8.33 -6.93 9.56
C LEU A 79 -7.23 -5.86 9.70
N VAL A 80 -7.59 -4.60 9.96
CA VAL A 80 -6.63 -3.54 10.28
C VAL A 80 -5.86 -3.87 11.56
N GLU A 81 -6.53 -4.37 12.60
CA GLU A 81 -5.86 -4.82 13.82
C GLU A 81 -4.88 -5.99 13.54
N GLY A 82 -5.29 -6.95 12.71
CA GLY A 82 -4.41 -8.04 12.27
C GLY A 82 -3.17 -7.56 11.50
N LEU A 83 -3.34 -6.56 10.63
CA LEU A 83 -2.24 -5.92 9.90
C LEU A 83 -1.27 -5.19 10.84
N LEU A 84 -1.80 -4.50 11.85
CA LEU A 84 -0.99 -3.80 12.85
C LEU A 84 -0.17 -4.78 13.71
N LYS A 85 -0.77 -5.89 14.13
CA LYS A 85 -0.05 -6.96 14.85
C LYS A 85 1.07 -7.58 13.99
N LYS A 86 0.85 -7.74 12.69
CA LYS A 86 1.89 -8.20 11.74
C LYS A 86 3.00 -7.15 11.61
N HIS A 87 2.66 -5.86 11.52
CA HIS A 87 3.63 -4.77 11.48
C HIS A 87 4.49 -4.71 12.75
N GLU A 88 3.87 -4.74 13.93
CA GLU A 88 4.58 -4.75 15.20
C GLU A 88 5.56 -5.92 15.31
N ARG A 89 5.16 -7.11 14.85
CA ARG A 89 5.97 -8.33 14.99
C ARG A 89 7.03 -8.51 13.91
N TYR A 90 6.78 -8.05 12.68
CA TYR A 90 7.60 -8.38 11.51
C TYR A 90 8.07 -7.16 10.70
N GLY A 91 7.71 -5.94 11.10
CA GLY A 91 8.17 -4.69 10.49
C GLY A 91 7.42 -4.25 9.24
N ASP A 92 6.38 -4.98 8.79
CA ASP A 92 5.49 -4.52 7.72
C ASP A 92 4.08 -5.13 7.83
N PHE A 93 3.14 -4.59 7.08
CA PHE A 93 1.71 -4.92 7.14
C PHE A 93 1.40 -6.16 6.29
N TYR A 94 2.00 -7.30 6.62
CA TYR A 94 1.74 -8.58 5.96
C TYR A 94 0.27 -9.01 6.16
N CYS A 95 -0.36 -9.62 5.16
CA CYS A 95 -1.76 -10.06 5.26
C CYS A 95 -1.93 -10.94 6.50
N PRO A 96 -2.89 -10.64 7.40
CA PRO A 96 -3.19 -11.52 8.53
C PRO A 96 -3.69 -12.91 8.08
N CYS A 97 -4.13 -13.01 6.82
CA CYS A 97 -4.60 -14.24 6.19
C CYS A 97 -3.49 -15.16 5.64
N LYS A 98 -2.22 -14.71 5.64
CA LYS A 98 -1.09 -15.47 5.08
C LYS A 98 -0.15 -15.92 6.19
N ILE A 99 0.36 -17.15 6.03
CA ILE A 99 1.34 -17.75 6.93
C ILE A 99 2.70 -17.07 6.74
N ASP A 100 3.16 -16.99 5.49
CA ASP A 100 4.47 -16.43 5.15
C ASP A 100 4.47 -14.89 5.16
N ASN A 101 5.48 -14.29 5.78
CA ASN A 101 5.70 -12.84 5.81
C ASN A 101 6.74 -12.46 4.74
N ILE A 102 6.37 -12.64 3.48
CA ILE A 102 7.19 -12.27 2.30
C ILE A 102 6.66 -10.97 1.65
N PRO A 103 7.47 -10.23 0.87
CA PRO A 103 7.08 -8.95 0.28
C PRO A 103 5.76 -8.99 -0.51
N GLU A 104 5.47 -10.10 -1.18
CA GLU A 104 4.23 -10.33 -1.94
C GLU A 104 2.98 -10.31 -1.06
N ASN A 105 3.13 -10.59 0.24
CA ASN A 105 2.04 -10.64 1.20
C ASN A 105 1.82 -9.31 1.94
N VAL A 106 2.63 -8.27 1.72
CA VAL A 106 2.39 -6.92 2.28
C VAL A 106 1.10 -6.35 1.71
N CYS A 107 0.19 -5.87 2.56
CA CYS A 107 -1.10 -5.36 2.17
C CYS A 107 -1.00 -4.01 1.41
N PRO A 108 -1.71 -3.85 0.27
CA PRO A 108 -2.46 -4.87 -0.47
C PRO A 108 -1.52 -5.89 -1.13
N CYS A 109 -1.75 -7.19 -0.87
CA CYS A 109 -0.88 -8.26 -1.35
C CYS A 109 -0.87 -8.35 -2.88
N LEU A 110 0.14 -9.00 -3.46
CA LEU A 110 0.31 -9.15 -4.91
C LEU A 110 -0.94 -9.72 -5.58
N GLU A 111 -1.57 -10.73 -4.99
CA GLU A 111 -2.82 -11.32 -5.50
C GLU A 111 -3.94 -10.28 -5.63
N THR A 112 -4.09 -9.43 -4.61
CA THR A 112 -5.10 -8.35 -4.58
C THR A 112 -4.76 -7.26 -5.60
N ARG A 113 -3.50 -6.82 -5.66
CA ARG A 113 -3.03 -5.84 -6.65
C ARG A 113 -3.11 -6.35 -8.09
N SER A 114 -3.07 -7.67 -8.27
CA SER A 114 -3.23 -8.37 -9.56
C SER A 114 -4.69 -8.71 -9.89
N GLY A 115 -5.65 -8.08 -9.19
CA GLY A 115 -7.06 -8.08 -9.57
C GLY A 115 -7.89 -9.26 -9.04
N SER A 116 -7.52 -9.88 -7.92
CA SER A 116 -8.38 -10.92 -7.32
C SER A 116 -9.76 -10.39 -6.94
N VAL A 117 -9.87 -9.15 -6.42
CA VAL A 117 -11.16 -8.53 -6.08
C VAL A 117 -12.09 -8.43 -7.29
N GLU A 118 -11.56 -8.05 -8.45
CA GLU A 118 -12.35 -7.95 -9.69
C GLU A 118 -12.88 -9.31 -10.16
N ARG A 119 -12.08 -10.37 -9.97
CA ARG A 119 -12.46 -11.73 -10.39
C ARG A 119 -13.40 -12.40 -9.41
N ASP A 120 -13.17 -12.21 -8.12
CA ASP A 120 -13.77 -13.00 -7.04
C ASP A 120 -14.83 -12.21 -6.26
N GLY A 121 -15.04 -10.93 -6.59
CA GLY A 121 -15.93 -9.99 -5.90
C GLY A 121 -15.35 -9.41 -4.60
N ARG A 122 -14.31 -10.04 -4.05
CA ARG A 122 -13.58 -9.62 -2.85
C ARG A 122 -12.15 -10.15 -2.84
N CYS A 123 -11.27 -9.56 -2.05
CA CYS A 123 -9.98 -10.19 -1.78
C CYS A 123 -10.15 -11.40 -0.84
N HIS A 124 -9.15 -12.29 -0.81
CA HIS A 124 -9.22 -13.53 -0.03
C HIS A 124 -9.59 -13.33 1.44
N CYS A 125 -8.98 -12.33 2.11
CA CYS A 125 -9.27 -12.01 3.50
C CYS A 125 -10.59 -11.24 3.71
N GLY A 126 -11.23 -10.75 2.64
CA GLY A 126 -12.46 -9.98 2.72
C GLY A 126 -12.28 -8.52 3.13
N LEU A 127 -11.07 -7.96 3.03
CA LEU A 127 -10.86 -6.53 3.30
C LEU A 127 -11.48 -5.65 2.21
N PHE A 128 -11.19 -5.95 0.94
CA PHE A 128 -11.64 -5.18 -0.22
C PHE A 128 -12.74 -5.92 -0.96
N TRP A 129 -13.82 -5.21 -1.30
CA TRP A 129 -14.98 -5.70 -2.04
C TRP A 129 -15.28 -4.83 -3.25
N LYS A 130 -15.80 -5.41 -4.32
CA LYS A 130 -16.25 -4.69 -5.50
C LYS A 130 -17.55 -3.94 -5.22
#